data_AF-A0A8E2J335-F1
#
_entry.id   AF-A0A8E2J335-F1
#
_cell.length_a   1.000
_cell.length_b   1.000
_cell.length_c   1.000
_cell.angle_alpha   90.00
_cell.angle_beta   90.00
_cell.angle_gamma   90.00
#
_symmetry.space_group_name_H-M   'P 1'
#
loop_
_entity.id
_entity.type
_entity.pdbx_description
1 polymer ?
#
loop_
_entity_poly.entity_id
_entity_poly.type
_entity_poly.pdbx_seq_one_letter_code
_entity_poly.pdbx_strand_id
1 'polypeptide(L)'
;MTQPAYSNPPFHTHQFFTALERTFPTPVARNLMRATRALLVDRIGRVRREALTVKDLESQAYLFKAALSELRTETTVLTRNETAAMRTATAALRREVDQLDGRMKEDVGALKHEIQMDMESRRNEAKGDLKRMDLQIEEVLNKSLVSLYELRSTMEEVRWENLRKSVAALSAFLVLMVMSMELLWTKSKPPPPTPPPVPEVHNVEGEAWGAT
;
A
#
# COMPACT_ATOMS: atom_id res chain seq x y z
N MET A 1 -91.61 47.58 14.95
CA MET A 1 -92.39 46.52 15.63
C MET A 1 -92.51 45.34 14.69
N THR A 2 -91.84 44.22 14.96
CA THR A 2 -92.02 42.97 14.21
C THR A 2 -93.26 42.25 14.73
N GLN A 3 -94.07 41.68 13.84
CA GLN A 3 -95.23 40.87 14.26
C GLN A 3 -94.74 39.60 14.99
N PRO A 4 -95.45 39.13 16.02
CA PRO A 4 -95.17 37.83 16.61
C PRO A 4 -95.50 36.75 15.58
N ALA A 5 -94.48 36.15 14.97
CA ALA A 5 -94.65 35.07 14.01
C ALA A 5 -95.50 33.95 14.65
N TYR A 6 -96.62 33.61 14.01
CA TYR A 6 -97.55 32.60 14.52
C TYR A 6 -96.93 31.20 14.39
N SER A 7 -96.03 30.87 15.31
CA SER A 7 -95.52 29.52 15.47
C SER A 7 -96.71 28.61 15.78
N ASN A 8 -96.97 27.68 14.86
CA ASN A 8 -97.98 26.65 15.03
C ASN A 8 -97.78 25.97 16.41
N PRO A 9 -98.81 25.84 17.27
CA PRO A 9 -98.60 25.36 18.63
C PRO A 9 -97.97 23.96 18.65
N PRO A 10 -97.08 23.65 19.62
CA PRO A 10 -96.35 22.37 19.65
C PRO A 10 -97.23 21.15 19.98
N PHE A 11 -98.52 21.36 20.26
CA PHE A 11 -99.56 20.35 20.39
C PHE A 11 -100.94 20.99 20.12
N HIS A 12 -101.95 20.17 19.83
CA HIS A 12 -103.33 20.61 19.62
C HIS A 12 -103.92 21.24 20.89
N THR A 13 -103.73 22.56 21.02
CA THR A 13 -103.98 23.32 22.26
C THR A 13 -105.44 23.26 22.70
N HIS A 14 -106.38 23.24 21.74
CA HIS A 14 -107.82 23.09 22.00
C HIS A 14 -108.14 21.72 22.59
N GLN A 15 -107.69 20.63 21.96
CA GLN A 15 -107.94 19.26 22.41
C GLN A 15 -107.39 19.02 23.82
N PHE A 16 -106.18 19.52 24.10
CA PHE A 16 -105.59 19.43 25.44
C PHE A 16 -106.39 20.24 26.48
N PHE A 17 -106.86 21.44 26.13
CA PHE A 17 -107.70 22.25 27.01
C PHE A 17 -109.05 21.57 27.30
N THR A 18 -109.75 21.05 26.28
CA THR A 18 -111.02 20.30 26.44
C THR A 18 -110.85 19.03 27.27
N ALA A 19 -109.69 18.38 27.22
CA ALA A 19 -109.38 17.24 28.09
C ALA A 19 -109.20 17.68 29.56
N LEU A 20 -108.49 18.77 29.82
CA LEU A 20 -108.29 19.30 31.17
C LEU A 20 -109.58 19.85 31.81
N GLU A 21 -110.45 20.48 31.03
CA GLU A 21 -111.72 21.07 31.51
C GLU A 21 -112.73 20.02 32.01
N ARG A 22 -112.53 18.74 31.69
CA ARG A 22 -113.29 17.60 32.27
C ARG A 22 -112.87 17.23 33.69
N THR A 23 -111.78 17.78 34.21
CA THR A 23 -111.19 17.39 35.51
C THR A 23 -110.82 18.59 36.39
N PHE A 24 -110.54 19.75 35.79
CA PHE A 24 -110.14 20.96 36.48
C PHE A 24 -111.02 22.15 36.07
N PRO A 25 -111.32 23.10 36.98
CA PRO A 25 -112.01 24.32 36.63
C PRO A 25 -111.33 25.07 35.47
N THR A 26 -112.14 25.64 34.57
CA THR A 26 -111.73 26.45 33.41
C THR A 26 -110.50 27.36 33.62
N PRO A 27 -110.35 28.15 34.71
CA PRO A 27 -109.14 28.95 34.93
C PRO A 27 -107.87 28.11 35.19
N VAL A 28 -107.99 27.00 35.93
CA VAL A 28 -106.88 26.08 36.23
C VAL A 28 -106.46 25.34 34.96
N ALA A 29 -107.43 24.78 34.21
CA ALA A 29 -107.19 24.13 32.92
C ALA A 29 -106.50 25.07 31.92
N ARG A 30 -106.91 26.36 31.88
CA ARG A 30 -106.33 27.39 31.00
C ARG A 30 -104.90 27.74 31.39
N ASN A 31 -104.61 27.87 32.68
CA ASN A 31 -103.27 28.17 33.17
C ASN A 31 -102.31 26.98 32.97
N LEU A 32 -102.77 25.75 33.23
CA LEU A 32 -101.98 24.54 33.01
C LEU A 32 -101.64 24.35 31.52
N MET A 33 -102.60 24.55 30.61
CA MET A 33 -102.36 24.54 29.16
C MET A 33 -101.35 25.62 28.71
N ARG A 34 -101.39 26.82 29.30
CA ARG A 34 -100.41 27.88 29.00
C ARG A 34 -99.02 27.52 29.51
N ALA A 35 -98.92 26.94 30.72
CA ALA A 35 -97.66 26.48 31.30
C ALA A 35 -97.03 25.34 30.50
N THR A 36 -97.79 24.31 30.11
CA THR A 36 -97.27 23.21 29.28
C THR A 36 -96.87 23.69 27.89
N ARG A 37 -97.61 24.62 27.27
CA ARG A 37 -97.21 25.26 26.01
C ARG A 37 -95.89 26.03 26.15
N ALA A 38 -95.72 26.83 27.22
CA ALA A 38 -94.49 27.58 27.45
C ALA A 38 -93.28 26.64 27.65
N LEU A 39 -93.45 25.58 28.45
CA LEU A 39 -92.39 24.61 28.71
C LEU A 39 -92.01 23.80 27.46
N LEU A 40 -92.97 23.37 26.64
CA LEU A 40 -92.67 22.71 25.36
C LEU A 40 -91.98 23.66 24.38
N VAL A 41 -92.35 24.93 24.32
CA VAL A 41 -91.67 25.91 23.46
C VAL A 41 -90.22 26.16 23.91
N ASP A 42 -89.94 26.27 25.22
CA ASP A 42 -88.55 26.33 25.71
C ASP A 42 -87.77 25.07 25.34
N ARG A 43 -88.32 23.88 25.64
CA ARG A 43 -87.60 22.62 25.43
C ARG A 43 -87.38 22.30 23.95
N ILE A 44 -88.36 22.51 23.08
CA ILE A 44 -88.20 22.37 21.63
C ILE A 44 -87.23 23.44 21.10
N GLY A 45 -87.33 24.68 21.59
CA GLY A 45 -86.40 25.76 21.22
C GLY A 45 -84.95 25.48 21.66
N ARG A 46 -84.76 24.81 22.80
CA ARG A 46 -83.47 24.34 23.30
C ARG A 46 -82.92 23.20 22.44
N VAL A 47 -83.69 22.14 22.25
CA VAL A 47 -83.32 21.00 21.40
C VAL A 47 -82.96 21.47 19.99
N ARG A 48 -83.69 22.45 19.42
CA ARG A 48 -83.37 23.01 18.09
C ARG A 48 -82.07 23.84 18.04
N ARG A 49 -81.49 24.23 19.17
CA ARG A 49 -80.18 24.90 19.25
C ARG A 49 -79.04 23.94 19.62
N GLU A 50 -79.34 22.89 20.38
CA GLU A 50 -78.35 21.94 20.92
C GLU A 50 -78.21 20.68 20.04
N ALA A 51 -79.24 20.28 19.29
CA ALA A 51 -79.18 19.18 18.34
C ALA A 51 -78.69 19.63 16.96
N LEU A 52 -77.61 19.00 16.50
CA LEU A 52 -77.17 19.04 15.10
C LEU A 52 -78.29 18.53 14.18
N THR A 53 -78.52 19.20 13.06
CA THR A 53 -79.42 18.67 12.04
C THR A 53 -78.70 17.60 11.22
N VAL A 54 -79.47 16.69 10.59
CA VAL A 54 -78.91 15.65 9.70
C VAL A 54 -78.04 16.29 8.60
N LYS A 55 -78.44 17.46 8.07
CA LYS A 55 -77.69 18.22 7.07
C LYS A 55 -76.34 18.72 7.57
N ASP A 56 -76.25 19.14 8.83
CA ASP A 56 -74.98 19.61 9.42
C ASP A 56 -74.00 18.43 9.56
N LEU A 57 -74.50 17.28 10.01
CA LEU A 57 -73.74 16.03 10.11
C LEU A 57 -73.28 15.52 8.72
N GLU A 58 -74.16 15.56 7.72
CA GLU A 58 -73.81 15.22 6.32
C GLU A 58 -72.74 16.16 5.75
N SER A 59 -72.83 17.46 6.03
CA SER A 59 -71.84 18.45 5.60
C SER A 59 -70.48 18.22 6.27
N GLN A 60 -70.45 17.97 7.58
CA GLN A 60 -69.23 17.60 8.30
C GLN A 60 -68.64 16.27 7.79
N ALA A 61 -69.47 15.27 7.52
CA ALA A 61 -69.04 13.99 6.97
C ALA A 61 -68.48 14.12 5.53
N TYR A 62 -68.98 15.07 4.73
CA TYR A 62 -68.41 15.39 3.42
C TYR A 62 -67.03 16.04 3.55
N LEU A 63 -66.90 17.07 4.41
CA LEU A 63 -65.61 17.75 4.65
C LEU A 63 -64.55 16.78 5.20
N PHE A 64 -64.94 15.88 6.11
CA PHE A 64 -64.04 14.85 6.65
C PHE A 64 -63.61 13.85 5.58
N LYS A 65 -64.51 13.43 4.67
CA LYS A 65 -64.16 12.58 3.52
C LYS A 65 -63.22 13.29 2.53
N ALA A 66 -63.41 14.59 2.30
CA ALA A 66 -62.51 15.39 1.47
C ALA A 66 -61.10 15.45 2.08
N ALA A 67 -60.98 15.82 3.35
CA ALA A 67 -59.70 15.86 4.07
C ALA A 67 -59.00 14.49 4.14
N LEU A 68 -59.74 13.39 4.34
CA LEU A 68 -59.17 12.04 4.27
C LEU A 68 -58.68 11.66 2.86
N SER A 69 -59.37 12.12 1.81
CA SER A 69 -58.92 11.91 0.43
C SER A 69 -57.65 12.72 0.12
N GLU A 70 -57.61 13.98 0.57
CA GLU A 70 -56.47 14.88 0.42
C GLU A 70 -55.23 14.32 1.13
N LEU A 71 -55.34 14.01 2.43
CA LEU A 71 -54.27 13.37 3.22
C LEU A 71 -53.79 12.06 2.60
N ARG A 72 -54.69 11.25 2.04
CA ARG A 72 -54.33 10.01 1.33
C ARG A 72 -53.53 10.31 0.06
N THR A 73 -53.91 11.32 -0.73
CA THR A 73 -53.14 11.73 -1.91
C THR A 73 -51.80 12.34 -1.54
N GLU A 74 -51.73 13.19 -0.52
CA GLU A 74 -50.50 13.79 -0.01
C GLU A 74 -49.52 12.70 0.45
N THR A 75 -49.97 11.78 1.33
CA THR A 75 -49.17 10.63 1.79
C THR A 75 -48.69 9.77 0.62
N THR A 76 -49.53 9.57 -0.41
CA THR A 76 -49.17 8.81 -1.62
C THR A 76 -48.13 9.54 -2.48
N VAL A 77 -48.16 10.87 -2.54
CA VAL A 77 -47.18 11.69 -3.27
C VAL A 77 -45.86 11.76 -2.49
N LEU A 78 -45.91 12.00 -1.18
CA LEU A 78 -44.75 12.05 -0.29
C LEU A 78 -43.94 10.75 -0.34
N THR A 79 -44.59 9.61 -0.06
CA THR A 79 -43.92 8.30 -0.07
C THR A 79 -43.34 7.92 -1.45
N ARG A 80 -43.99 8.34 -2.55
CA ARG A 80 -43.44 8.19 -3.91
C ARG A 80 -42.20 9.06 -4.14
N ASN A 81 -42.23 10.31 -3.66
CA ASN A 81 -41.11 11.25 -3.77
C ASN A 81 -39.90 10.77 -2.94
N GLU A 82 -40.12 10.38 -1.68
CA GLU A 82 -39.12 9.77 -0.81
C GLU A 82 -38.51 8.50 -1.43
N THR A 83 -39.35 7.63 -2.00
CA THR A 83 -38.88 6.42 -2.71
C THR A 83 -38.04 6.77 -3.95
N ALA A 84 -38.40 7.82 -4.69
CA ALA A 84 -37.62 8.30 -5.85
C ALA A 84 -36.29 8.94 -5.42
N ALA A 85 -36.29 9.73 -4.35
CA ALA A 85 -35.10 10.33 -3.76
C ALA A 85 -34.12 9.26 -3.23
N MET A 86 -34.61 8.28 -2.46
CA MET A 86 -33.79 7.16 -1.98
C MET A 86 -33.22 6.30 -3.11
N ARG A 87 -33.99 6.06 -4.18
CA ARG A 87 -33.49 5.36 -5.38
C ARG A 87 -32.38 6.14 -6.07
N THR A 88 -32.55 7.46 -6.21
CA THR A 88 -31.53 8.36 -6.80
C THR A 88 -30.26 8.38 -5.94
N ALA A 89 -30.37 8.54 -4.62
CA ALA A 89 -29.24 8.51 -3.69
C ALA A 89 -28.53 7.14 -3.70
N THR A 90 -29.27 6.03 -3.70
CA THR A 90 -28.70 4.68 -3.83
C THR A 90 -27.95 4.50 -5.15
N ALA A 91 -28.45 5.07 -6.24
CA ALA A 91 -27.80 5.04 -7.55
C ALA A 91 -26.58 5.99 -7.65
N ALA A 92 -26.51 7.05 -6.86
CA ALA A 92 -25.32 7.88 -6.72
C ALA A 92 -24.22 7.13 -5.95
N LEU A 93 -24.55 6.66 -4.73
CA LEU A 93 -23.65 5.90 -3.86
C LEU A 93 -23.05 4.66 -4.55
N ARG A 94 -23.82 3.95 -5.39
CA ARG A 94 -23.28 2.84 -6.20
C ARG A 94 -22.18 3.30 -7.17
N ARG A 95 -22.39 4.40 -7.89
CA ARG A 95 -21.37 4.95 -8.82
C ARG A 95 -20.12 5.44 -8.07
N GLU A 96 -20.30 6.00 -6.88
CA GLU A 96 -19.19 6.40 -6.00
C GLU A 96 -18.38 5.18 -5.54
N VAL A 97 -19.05 4.07 -5.19
CA VAL A 97 -18.39 2.79 -4.87
C VAL A 97 -17.68 2.19 -6.09
N ASP A 98 -18.34 2.16 -7.26
CA ASP A 98 -17.74 1.67 -8.52
C ASP A 98 -16.50 2.50 -8.92
N GLN A 99 -16.56 3.82 -8.72
CA GLN A 99 -15.44 4.75 -8.95
C GLN A 99 -14.31 4.55 -7.94
N LEU A 100 -14.63 4.28 -6.67
CA LEU A 100 -13.64 4.03 -5.62
C LEU A 100 -12.93 2.68 -5.81
N ASP A 101 -13.66 1.63 -6.19
CA ASP A 101 -13.10 0.32 -6.56
C ASP A 101 -12.18 0.43 -7.80
N GLY A 102 -12.60 1.19 -8.81
CA GLY A 102 -11.76 1.51 -9.98
C GLY A 102 -10.45 2.20 -9.59
N ARG A 103 -10.52 3.26 -8.78
CA ARG A 103 -9.32 3.97 -8.27
C ARG A 103 -8.43 3.09 -7.41
N MET A 104 -9.00 2.33 -6.47
CA MET A 104 -8.20 1.44 -5.62
C MET A 104 -7.46 0.37 -6.43
N LYS A 105 -8.03 -0.10 -7.54
CA LYS A 105 -7.35 -1.02 -8.49
C LYS A 105 -6.24 -0.34 -9.28
N GLU A 106 -6.44 0.92 -9.67
CA GLU A 106 -5.42 1.76 -10.32
C GLU A 106 -4.25 2.03 -9.35
N ASP A 107 -4.53 2.52 -8.14
CA ASP A 107 -3.54 2.82 -7.09
C ASP A 107 -2.72 1.58 -6.69
N VAL A 108 -3.38 0.43 -6.46
CA VAL A 108 -2.71 -0.85 -6.16
C VAL A 108 -1.90 -1.36 -7.37
N GLY A 109 -2.36 -1.11 -8.60
CA GLY A 109 -1.62 -1.40 -9.82
C GLY A 109 -0.35 -0.56 -9.95
N ALA A 110 -0.46 0.74 -9.70
CA ALA A 110 0.65 1.69 -9.72
C ALA A 110 1.69 1.37 -8.64
N LEU A 111 1.27 1.20 -7.38
CA LEU A 111 2.15 0.82 -6.27
C LEU A 111 2.86 -0.51 -6.53
N LYS A 112 2.17 -1.51 -7.10
CA LYS A 112 2.78 -2.78 -7.49
C LYS A 112 3.86 -2.57 -8.57
N HIS A 113 3.61 -1.72 -9.56
CA HIS A 113 4.58 -1.43 -10.62
C HIS A 113 5.79 -0.66 -10.08
N GLU A 114 5.58 0.35 -9.23
CA GLU A 114 6.62 1.11 -8.55
C GLU A 114 7.53 0.21 -7.70
N ILE A 115 6.94 -0.68 -6.88
CA ILE A 115 7.69 -1.67 -6.08
C ILE A 115 8.48 -2.63 -6.98
N GLN A 116 7.92 -3.07 -8.11
CA GLN A 116 8.65 -3.91 -9.08
C GLN A 116 9.82 -3.15 -9.74
N MET A 117 9.65 -1.85 -10.01
CA MET A 117 10.70 -1.00 -10.58
C MET A 117 11.83 -0.74 -9.58
N ASP A 118 11.53 -0.37 -8.32
CA ASP A 118 12.54 -0.23 -7.26
C ASP A 118 13.27 -1.55 -6.99
N MET A 119 12.54 -2.67 -6.98
CA MET A 119 13.12 -4.01 -6.78
C MET A 119 14.15 -4.37 -7.87
N GLU A 120 13.81 -4.25 -9.16
CA GLU A 120 14.78 -4.56 -10.23
C GLU A 120 15.87 -3.47 -10.36
N SER A 121 15.57 -2.21 -10.00
CA SER A 121 16.57 -1.14 -9.89
C SER A 121 17.65 -1.48 -8.86
N ARG A 122 17.27 -1.75 -7.60
CA ARG A 122 18.20 -2.21 -6.53
C ARG A 122 18.93 -3.50 -6.92
N ARG A 123 18.25 -4.42 -7.59
CA ARG A 123 18.85 -5.67 -8.06
C ARG A 123 19.88 -5.42 -9.18
N ASN A 124 19.65 -4.42 -10.03
CA ASN A 124 20.60 -4.00 -11.06
C ASN A 124 21.79 -3.23 -10.46
N GLU A 125 21.55 -2.36 -9.49
CA GLU A 125 22.57 -1.68 -8.67
C GLU A 125 23.49 -2.71 -7.99
N ALA A 126 22.93 -3.67 -7.25
CA ALA A 126 23.70 -4.74 -6.61
C ALA A 126 24.47 -5.63 -7.61
N LYS A 127 23.91 -5.93 -8.79
CA LYS A 127 24.64 -6.60 -9.89
C LYS A 127 25.79 -5.73 -10.43
N GLY A 128 25.63 -4.40 -10.43
CA GLY A 128 26.63 -3.44 -10.85
C GLY A 128 27.79 -3.35 -9.87
N ASP A 129 27.49 -3.27 -8.56
CA ASP A 129 28.50 -3.25 -7.51
C ASP A 129 29.29 -4.56 -7.44
N LEU A 130 28.64 -5.73 -7.58
CA LEU A 130 29.34 -7.01 -7.67
C LEU A 130 30.32 -7.04 -8.85
N LYS A 131 29.89 -6.65 -10.05
CA LYS A 131 30.78 -6.53 -11.22
C LYS A 131 31.91 -5.53 -11.00
N ARG A 132 31.67 -4.45 -10.26
CA ARG A 132 32.69 -3.45 -9.93
C ARG A 132 33.73 -4.02 -8.96
N MET A 133 33.31 -4.85 -8.00
CA MET A 133 34.20 -5.60 -7.13
C MET A 133 35.01 -6.64 -7.91
N ASP A 134 34.38 -7.39 -8.81
CA ASP A 134 35.08 -8.37 -9.68
C ASP A 134 36.18 -7.68 -10.52
N LEU A 135 35.86 -6.55 -11.16
CA LEU A 135 36.83 -5.75 -11.92
C LEU A 135 37.97 -5.20 -11.05
N GLN A 136 37.69 -4.79 -9.80
CA GLN A 136 38.72 -4.35 -8.86
C GLN A 136 39.64 -5.51 -8.42
N ILE A 137 39.08 -6.71 -8.23
CA ILE A 137 39.84 -7.92 -7.93
C ILE A 137 40.74 -8.30 -9.12
N GLU A 138 40.22 -8.25 -10.35
CA GLU A 138 41.00 -8.50 -11.57
C GLU A 138 42.10 -7.44 -11.78
N GLU A 139 41.81 -6.16 -11.53
CA GLU A 139 42.80 -5.07 -11.63
C GLU A 139 43.95 -5.26 -10.62
N VAL A 140 43.63 -5.58 -9.36
CA VAL A 140 44.61 -5.85 -8.30
C VAL A 140 45.42 -7.12 -8.63
N LEU A 141 44.78 -8.18 -9.11
CA LEU A 141 45.44 -9.42 -9.51
C LEU A 141 46.40 -9.17 -10.67
N ASN A 142 45.98 -8.47 -11.73
CA ASN A 142 46.84 -8.11 -12.85
C ASN A 142 48.04 -7.25 -12.41
N LYS A 143 47.80 -6.20 -11.59
CA LYS A 143 48.89 -5.40 -11.00
C LYS A 143 49.87 -6.24 -10.19
N SER A 144 49.37 -7.19 -9.40
CA SER A 144 50.22 -8.09 -8.62
C SER A 144 51.08 -8.98 -9.52
N LEU A 145 50.51 -9.55 -10.60
CA LEU A 145 51.23 -10.36 -11.58
C LEU A 145 52.33 -9.55 -12.28
N VAL A 146 52.03 -8.34 -12.77
CA VAL A 146 53.04 -7.45 -13.37
C VAL A 146 54.18 -7.18 -12.39
N SER A 147 53.88 -6.80 -11.14
CA SER A 147 54.91 -6.56 -10.12
C SER A 147 55.76 -7.81 -9.79
N LEU A 148 55.18 -9.02 -9.88
CA LEU A 148 55.90 -10.28 -9.72
C LEU A 148 56.82 -10.58 -10.91
N TYR A 149 56.40 -10.24 -12.14
CA TYR A 149 57.27 -10.34 -13.32
C TYR A 149 58.43 -9.33 -13.27
N GLU A 150 58.20 -8.11 -12.79
CA GLU A 150 59.26 -7.10 -12.55
C GLU A 150 60.24 -7.55 -11.45
N LEU A 151 59.75 -8.05 -10.31
CA LEU A 151 60.59 -8.61 -9.25
C LEU A 151 61.40 -9.83 -9.74
N ARG A 152 60.81 -10.67 -10.59
CA ARG A 152 61.51 -11.81 -11.19
C ARG A 152 62.57 -11.35 -12.19
N SER A 153 62.26 -10.38 -13.05
CA SER A 153 63.19 -9.85 -14.05
C SER A 153 64.39 -9.19 -13.38
N THR A 154 64.17 -8.36 -12.35
CA THR A 154 65.25 -7.76 -11.55
C THR A 154 66.04 -8.81 -10.74
N MET A 155 65.42 -9.88 -10.25
CA MET A 155 66.15 -11.00 -9.64
C MET A 155 67.04 -11.75 -10.67
N GLU A 156 66.55 -11.94 -11.89
CA GLU A 156 67.32 -12.56 -12.98
C GLU A 156 68.46 -11.64 -13.45
N GLU A 157 68.25 -10.31 -13.51
CA GLU A 157 69.28 -9.31 -13.78
C GLU A 157 70.38 -9.30 -12.69
N VAL A 158 70.01 -9.26 -11.40
CA VAL A 158 70.96 -9.33 -10.28
C VAL A 158 71.75 -10.64 -10.28
N ARG A 159 71.12 -11.76 -10.68
CA ARG A 159 71.83 -13.04 -10.90
C ARG A 159 72.84 -12.94 -12.04
N TRP A 160 72.47 -12.36 -13.17
CA TRP A 160 73.38 -12.14 -14.30
C TRP A 160 74.53 -11.20 -13.97
N GLU A 161 74.29 -10.11 -13.25
CA GLU A 161 75.34 -9.18 -12.87
C GLU A 161 76.30 -9.80 -11.85
N ASN A 162 75.79 -10.52 -10.85
CA ASN A 162 76.63 -11.27 -9.90
C ASN A 162 77.44 -12.38 -10.58
N LEU A 163 76.89 -13.07 -11.58
CA LEU A 163 77.62 -14.05 -12.40
C LEU A 163 78.73 -13.37 -13.23
N ARG A 164 78.46 -12.20 -13.82
CA ARG A 164 79.47 -11.42 -14.54
C ARG A 164 80.57 -10.92 -13.61
N LYS A 165 80.23 -10.45 -12.41
CA LYS A 165 81.17 -10.02 -11.37
C LYS A 165 82.04 -11.17 -10.86
N SER A 166 81.47 -12.35 -10.61
CA SER A 166 82.24 -13.51 -10.15
C SER A 166 83.17 -14.07 -11.24
N VAL A 167 82.70 -14.17 -12.49
CA VAL A 167 83.56 -14.55 -13.64
C VAL A 167 84.69 -13.54 -13.85
N ALA A 168 84.41 -12.23 -13.76
CA ALA A 168 85.44 -11.20 -13.85
C ALA A 168 86.47 -11.32 -12.72
N ALA A 169 86.04 -11.51 -11.47
CA ALA A 169 86.93 -11.71 -10.33
C ALA A 169 87.79 -12.98 -10.46
N LEU A 170 87.22 -14.09 -10.93
CA LEU A 170 87.95 -15.34 -11.21
C LEU A 170 88.99 -15.15 -12.32
N SER A 171 88.64 -14.44 -13.40
CA SER A 171 89.58 -14.16 -14.49
C SER A 171 90.72 -13.23 -14.07
N ALA A 172 90.43 -12.20 -13.27
CA ALA A 172 91.45 -11.31 -12.71
C ALA A 172 92.38 -12.05 -11.73
N PHE A 173 91.83 -12.94 -10.90
CA PHE A 173 92.62 -13.80 -10.01
C PHE A 173 93.53 -14.75 -10.79
N LEU A 174 93.04 -15.37 -11.87
CA LEU A 174 93.84 -16.21 -12.76
C LEU A 174 94.99 -15.43 -13.41
N VAL A 175 94.72 -14.24 -13.95
CA VAL A 175 95.75 -13.38 -14.57
C VAL A 175 96.80 -12.95 -13.53
N LEU A 176 96.39 -12.59 -12.32
CA LEU A 176 97.31 -12.24 -11.23
C LEU A 176 98.17 -13.43 -10.81
N MET A 177 97.60 -14.64 -10.75
CA MET A 177 98.32 -15.87 -10.45
C MET A 177 99.39 -16.17 -11.52
N VAL A 178 99.03 -16.11 -12.81
CA VAL A 178 99.99 -16.26 -13.93
C VAL A 178 101.07 -15.18 -13.87
N MET A 179 100.70 -13.90 -13.70
CA MET A 179 101.67 -12.81 -13.59
C MET A 179 102.62 -12.97 -12.39
N SER A 180 102.14 -13.52 -11.28
CA SER A 180 102.99 -13.84 -10.13
C SER A 180 103.98 -14.98 -10.43
N MET A 181 103.57 -15.98 -11.20
CA MET A 181 104.42 -17.08 -11.63
C MET A 181 105.51 -16.60 -12.61
N GLU A 182 105.16 -15.74 -13.57
CA GLU A 182 106.12 -15.07 -14.46
C GLU A 182 107.14 -14.23 -13.67
N LEU A 183 106.68 -13.38 -12.72
CA LEU A 183 107.60 -12.60 -11.87
C LEU A 183 108.55 -13.50 -11.08
N LEU A 184 108.06 -14.63 -10.53
CA LEU A 184 108.89 -15.60 -9.83
C LEU A 184 109.90 -16.29 -10.77
N TRP A 185 109.54 -16.52 -12.04
CA TRP A 185 110.44 -17.09 -13.05
C TRP A 185 111.57 -16.13 -13.43
N THR A 186 111.30 -14.81 -13.56
CA THR A 186 112.30 -13.81 -13.99
C THR A 186 113.55 -13.67 -13.09
N LYS A 187 113.55 -14.24 -11.88
CA LYS A 187 114.73 -14.25 -10.99
C LYS A 187 115.63 -15.49 -11.09
N SER A 188 115.24 -16.51 -11.86
CA SER A 188 116.00 -17.77 -11.94
C SER A 188 116.94 -17.82 -13.16
N LYS A 189 118.24 -17.63 -12.94
CA LYS A 189 119.28 -17.71 -13.99
C LYS A 189 120.18 -18.95 -13.79
N PRO A 190 120.40 -19.80 -14.82
CA PRO A 190 121.08 -21.09 -14.66
C PRO A 190 122.61 -21.04 -14.89
N PRO A 191 123.39 -21.99 -14.32
CA PRO A 191 124.75 -22.33 -14.74
C PRO A 191 124.82 -23.58 -15.65
N PRO A 192 125.84 -23.73 -16.55
CA PRO A 192 125.90 -24.80 -17.56
C PRO A 192 127.14 -25.76 -17.34
N PRO A 193 127.66 -26.58 -18.29
CA PRO A 193 127.72 -28.04 -18.04
C PRO A 193 129.04 -28.80 -18.40
N THR A 194 129.04 -30.14 -18.23
CA THR A 194 129.77 -31.18 -19.05
C THR A 194 131.32 -31.30 -18.98
N PRO A 195 131.97 -32.41 -19.46
CA PRO A 195 131.51 -33.77 -19.82
C PRO A 195 132.34 -34.96 -19.18
N PRO A 196 132.91 -36.01 -19.87
CA PRO A 196 132.67 -37.45 -19.54
C PRO A 196 134.00 -38.25 -19.36
N PRO A 197 134.18 -39.59 -19.57
CA PRO A 197 133.28 -40.76 -19.83
C PRO A 197 133.38 -41.81 -18.68
N VAL A 198 133.24 -43.16 -18.73
CA VAL A 198 133.22 -44.27 -19.73
C VAL A 198 132.30 -45.42 -19.21
N PRO A 199 132.02 -46.54 -19.94
CA PRO A 199 130.90 -47.45 -19.64
C PRO A 199 131.28 -48.79 -18.99
N GLU A 200 130.27 -49.56 -18.57
CA GLU A 200 130.26 -51.02 -18.79
C GLU A 200 128.83 -51.58 -18.91
N VAL A 201 128.69 -52.85 -19.34
CA VAL A 201 127.42 -53.50 -19.70
C VAL A 201 127.25 -54.81 -18.93
N HIS A 202 126.09 -55.00 -18.29
CA HIS A 202 125.55 -56.34 -18.12
C HIS A 202 124.02 -56.38 -18.26
N ASN A 203 123.48 -57.59 -18.31
CA ASN A 203 122.19 -57.94 -18.89
C ASN A 203 121.53 -59.08 -18.05
N VAL A 204 120.41 -59.60 -18.57
CA VAL A 204 119.80 -60.93 -18.32
C VAL A 204 118.97 -61.14 -17.03
N GLU A 205 117.70 -61.54 -17.27
CA GLU A 205 116.80 -62.50 -16.55
C GLU A 205 116.53 -62.45 -15.03
N GLY A 206 115.33 -62.96 -14.65
CA GLY A 206 115.22 -63.78 -13.44
C GLY A 206 113.93 -63.80 -12.61
N GLU A 207 112.76 -64.17 -13.18
CA GLU A 207 111.61 -64.76 -12.43
C GLU A 207 111.08 -63.92 -11.21
N ALA A 208 110.20 -64.34 -10.28
CA ALA A 208 109.29 -65.49 -10.16
C ALA A 208 107.99 -65.11 -9.39
N TRP A 209 106.92 -65.87 -9.63
CA TRP A 209 105.72 -66.18 -8.83
C TRP A 209 105.40 -65.46 -7.50
N GLY A 210 104.10 -65.13 -7.33
CA GLY A 210 103.53 -64.57 -6.09
C GLY A 210 102.97 -65.61 -5.10
N ALA A 211 102.54 -65.10 -3.93
CA ALA A 211 101.89 -65.77 -2.81
C ALA A 211 101.46 -64.66 -1.81
N THR A 212 100.35 -64.70 -1.07
CA THR A 212 99.17 -65.59 -1.01
C THR A 212 97.92 -64.76 -0.77
#